data_AF-Q3U5Y1-F1
#
_entry.id   AF-Q3U5Y1-F1
#
_cell.length_a   1.000
_cell.length_b   1.000
_cell.length_c   1.000
_cell.angle_alpha   90.00
_cell.angle_beta   90.00
_cell.angle_gamma   90.00
#
_symmetry.space_group_name_H-M   'P 1'
#
loop_
_entity.id
_entity.type
_entity.pdbx_description
1 polymer ?
#
loop_
_entity_poly.entity_id
_entity_poly.type
_entity_poly.pdbx_seq_one_letter_code
_entity_poly.pdbx_strand_id
1 'polypeptide(L)'
;MASTRAKPTLPLLLALVTVVIPGPGDAQVSIHPREAFLPQGGSVQVNCSSSCKEDLSLGLETQWLKDELESGPNWKLFELSEIGEDSSPLCFENCGTVQSSASATITVYCEWQGQGLGAGRLAGHMTALKSPTVT
;
A
#
# COMPACT_ATOMS: atom_id res chain seq x y z
N MET A 1 -38.84 51.85 -54.68
CA MET A 1 -38.59 50.40 -54.53
C MET A 1 -37.68 50.23 -53.32
N ALA A 2 -38.19 49.71 -52.20
CA ALA A 2 -37.45 49.58 -50.95
C ALA A 2 -36.70 48.24 -50.92
N SER A 3 -35.38 48.29 -50.70
CA SER A 3 -34.52 47.11 -50.63
C SER A 3 -34.53 46.54 -49.21
N THR A 4 -35.21 45.42 -49.01
CA THR A 4 -35.26 44.71 -47.73
C THR A 4 -34.00 43.89 -47.54
N ARG A 5 -33.15 44.31 -46.59
CA ARG A 5 -31.95 43.60 -46.16
C ARG A 5 -32.34 42.43 -45.24
N ALA A 6 -32.32 41.21 -45.76
CA ALA A 6 -32.49 40.01 -44.95
C ALA A 6 -31.23 39.77 -44.08
N LYS A 7 -31.42 39.60 -42.77
CA LYS A 7 -30.35 39.26 -41.82
C LYS A 7 -30.08 37.75 -41.84
N PRO A 8 -28.82 37.31 -41.92
CA PRO A 8 -28.51 35.89 -41.91
C PRO A 8 -28.62 35.35 -40.49
N THR A 9 -29.49 34.36 -40.29
CA THR A 9 -29.55 33.56 -39.06
C THR A 9 -28.47 32.49 -39.12
N LEU A 10 -27.39 32.67 -38.35
CA LEU A 10 -26.41 31.62 -38.10
C LEU A 10 -27.00 30.62 -37.09
N PRO A 11 -27.15 29.32 -37.42
CA PRO A 11 -27.46 28.33 -36.41
C PRO A 11 -26.24 28.11 -35.51
N LEU A 12 -26.41 28.45 -34.23
CA LEU A 12 -25.45 28.18 -33.16
C LEU A 12 -25.44 26.67 -32.89
N LEU A 13 -24.46 25.95 -33.43
CA LEU A 13 -24.19 24.54 -33.11
C LEU A 13 -23.55 24.46 -31.72
N LEU A 14 -24.34 24.12 -30.70
CA LEU A 14 -23.82 23.71 -29.39
C LEU A 14 -23.25 22.29 -29.50
N ALA A 15 -21.92 22.18 -29.47
CA ALA A 15 -21.25 20.89 -29.30
C ALA A 15 -21.25 20.52 -27.81
N LEU A 16 -22.09 19.55 -27.43
CA LEU A 16 -22.04 18.92 -26.11
C LEU A 16 -20.86 17.95 -26.08
N VAL A 17 -19.73 18.39 -25.54
CA VAL A 17 -18.59 17.51 -25.26
C VAL A 17 -18.86 16.83 -23.92
N THR A 18 -19.41 15.62 -23.96
CA THR A 18 -19.44 14.74 -22.79
C THR A 18 -18.08 14.11 -22.61
N VAL A 19 -17.26 14.70 -21.75
CA VAL A 19 -16.07 14.03 -21.23
C VAL A 19 -16.55 13.01 -20.19
N VAL A 20 -16.63 11.75 -20.59
CA VAL A 20 -16.64 10.63 -19.64
C VAL A 20 -15.17 10.27 -19.44
N ILE A 21 -14.59 10.66 -18.30
CA ILE A 21 -13.35 10.06 -17.82
C ILE A 21 -13.80 8.95 -16.86
N PRO A 22 -13.75 7.67 -17.26
CA PRO A 22 -13.70 6.62 -16.27
C PRO A 22 -12.39 6.83 -15.51
N GLY A 23 -12.49 7.39 -14.30
CA GLY A 23 -11.37 7.45 -13.38
C GLY A 23 -10.86 6.04 -13.06
N PRO A 24 -9.61 5.90 -12.60
CA PRO A 24 -9.08 4.61 -12.18
C PRO A 24 -10.11 3.98 -11.23
N GLY A 25 -10.48 2.72 -11.51
CA GLY A 25 -11.63 2.04 -10.94
C GLY A 25 -11.92 2.45 -9.49
N ASP A 26 -13.17 2.80 -9.25
CA ASP A 26 -13.76 3.39 -8.05
C ASP A 26 -13.61 2.43 -6.84
N ALA A 27 -12.37 2.14 -6.44
CA ALA A 27 -12.08 1.32 -5.27
C ALA A 27 -12.52 2.14 -4.06
N GLN A 28 -13.69 1.80 -3.51
CA GLN A 28 -14.25 2.56 -2.40
C GLN A 28 -13.43 2.31 -1.13
N VAL A 29 -12.67 1.20 -1.08
CA VAL A 29 -11.76 0.80 0.00
C VAL A 29 -10.30 1.21 -0.23
N SER A 30 -9.63 1.55 0.86
CA SER A 30 -8.23 1.89 0.96
C SER A 30 -7.59 1.19 2.16
N ILE A 31 -6.28 0.98 2.07
CA ILE A 31 -5.46 0.37 3.11
C ILE A 31 -4.28 1.30 3.44
N HIS A 32 -3.99 1.46 4.74
CA HIS A 32 -2.84 2.21 5.22
C HIS A 32 -2.14 1.48 6.39
N PRO A 33 -0.80 1.38 6.39
CA PRO A 33 0.10 1.79 5.33
C PRO A 33 -0.01 0.87 4.10
N ARG A 34 0.38 1.38 2.91
CA ARG A 34 0.45 0.55 1.69
C ARG A 34 1.69 -0.34 1.66
N GLU A 35 2.74 0.09 2.36
CA GLU A 35 4.01 -0.61 2.49
C GLU A 35 4.47 -0.54 3.94
N ALA A 36 4.93 -1.66 4.49
CA ALA A 36 5.51 -1.72 5.83
C ALA A 36 6.75 -2.60 5.83
N PHE A 37 7.78 -2.16 6.57
CA PHE A 37 9.03 -2.88 6.76
C PHE A 37 9.22 -3.12 8.25
N LEU A 38 9.36 -4.38 8.66
CA LEU A 38 9.49 -4.75 10.07
C LEU A 38 10.41 -5.96 10.25
N PRO A 39 11.03 -6.12 11.44
CA PRO A 39 11.80 -7.31 11.72
C PRO A 39 10.89 -8.54 11.82
N GLN A 40 11.47 -9.71 11.61
CA GLN A 40 10.78 -10.99 11.83
C GLN A 40 10.21 -11.07 13.25
N GLY A 41 8.94 -11.48 13.35
CA GLY A 41 8.17 -11.53 14.60
C GLY A 41 7.57 -10.18 15.01
N GLY A 42 7.76 -9.13 14.22
CA GLY A 42 7.23 -7.79 14.50
C GLY A 42 5.71 -7.70 14.36
N SER A 43 5.19 -6.49 14.55
CA SER A 43 3.76 -6.19 14.45
C SER A 43 3.55 -4.86 13.71
N VAL A 44 2.40 -4.70 13.07
CA VAL A 44 2.03 -3.49 12.34
C VAL A 44 0.54 -3.22 12.47
N GLN A 45 0.17 -1.95 12.59
CA GLN A 45 -1.23 -1.54 12.54
C GLN A 45 -1.64 -1.21 11.11
N VAL A 46 -2.80 -1.72 10.71
CA VAL A 46 -3.38 -1.57 9.38
C VAL A 46 -4.76 -0.95 9.51
N ASN A 47 -4.95 0.20 8.87
CA ASN A 47 -6.24 0.86 8.74
C ASN A 47 -6.87 0.52 7.39
N CYS A 48 -8.04 -0.12 7.43
CA CYS A 48 -8.93 -0.23 6.29
C CYS A 48 -9.94 0.91 6.35
N SER A 49 -10.11 1.66 5.27
CA SER A 49 -11.07 2.76 5.18
C SER A 49 -11.88 2.67 3.89
N SER A 50 -13.16 2.99 3.95
CA SER A 50 -14.11 2.97 2.84
C SER A 50 -14.77 4.33 2.62
N SER A 51 -15.12 4.64 1.37
CA SER A 51 -15.96 5.78 0.97
C SER A 51 -17.42 5.40 0.75
N CYS A 52 -17.78 4.12 0.96
CA CYS A 52 -19.15 3.62 0.91
C CYS A 52 -20.06 4.36 1.90
N LYS A 53 -21.31 4.60 1.50
CA LYS A 53 -22.30 5.36 2.29
C LYS A 53 -23.45 4.53 2.84
N GLU A 54 -23.69 3.33 2.29
CA GLU A 54 -24.83 2.48 2.63
C GLU A 54 -24.42 1.00 2.62
N ASP A 55 -24.92 0.22 3.58
CA ASP A 55 -24.74 -1.24 3.69
C ASP A 55 -23.28 -1.72 3.53
N LEU A 56 -22.38 -1.15 4.33
CA LEU A 56 -20.95 -1.49 4.33
C LEU A 56 -20.63 -2.71 5.21
N SER A 57 -19.96 -3.69 4.61
CA SER A 57 -19.20 -4.72 5.32
C SER A 57 -17.72 -4.55 5.02
N LEU A 58 -16.91 -4.10 6.00
CA LEU A 58 -15.48 -3.86 5.86
C LEU A 58 -14.66 -4.85 6.71
N GLY A 59 -13.55 -5.36 6.16
CA GLY A 59 -12.65 -6.26 6.89
C GLY A 59 -11.24 -6.31 6.31
N LEU A 60 -10.40 -7.11 6.97
CA LEU A 60 -9.00 -7.36 6.61
C LEU A 60 -8.76 -8.86 6.48
N GLU A 61 -8.36 -9.31 5.31
CA GLU A 61 -7.92 -10.68 5.00
C GLU A 61 -6.40 -10.77 5.15
N THR A 62 -5.92 -11.74 5.93
CA THR A 62 -4.50 -11.93 6.23
C THR A 62 -4.27 -13.34 6.78
N GLN A 63 -3.05 -13.85 6.65
CA GLN A 63 -2.61 -15.11 7.27
C GLN A 63 -2.10 -14.93 8.71
N TRP A 64 -1.86 -13.69 9.14
CA TRP A 64 -1.31 -13.37 10.46
C TRP A 64 -2.38 -13.28 11.54
N LEU A 65 -1.94 -13.34 12.79
CA LEU A 65 -2.79 -13.01 13.93
C LEU A 65 -3.27 -11.56 13.77
N LYS A 66 -4.56 -11.35 14.03
CA LYS A 66 -5.24 -10.08 13.78
C LYS A 66 -6.20 -9.76 14.91
N ASP A 67 -6.01 -8.59 15.50
CA ASP A 67 -6.93 -8.00 16.46
C ASP A 67 -7.55 -6.72 15.88
N GLU A 68 -8.88 -6.56 15.97
CA GLU A 68 -9.54 -5.28 15.67
C GLU A 68 -9.39 -4.37 16.90
N LEU A 69 -8.61 -3.30 16.76
CA LEU A 69 -8.32 -2.37 17.86
C LEU A 69 -9.41 -1.31 18.02
N GLU A 70 -9.86 -0.75 16.90
CA GLU A 70 -10.86 0.32 16.87
C GLU A 70 -11.62 0.28 15.55
N SER A 71 -12.85 0.78 15.57
CA SER A 71 -13.66 0.92 14.37
C SER A 71 -14.56 2.16 14.40
N GLY A 72 -14.81 2.68 13.22
CA GLY A 72 -15.83 3.68 12.95
C GLY A 72 -16.79 3.22 11.86
N PRO A 73 -17.72 4.08 11.42
CA PRO A 73 -18.73 3.70 10.44
C PRO A 73 -18.14 3.17 9.13
N ASN A 74 -17.03 3.76 8.67
CA ASN A 74 -16.43 3.47 7.37
C ASN A 74 -14.95 3.08 7.47
N TRP A 75 -14.45 2.76 8.65
CA TRP A 75 -13.04 2.38 8.82
C TRP A 75 -12.86 1.41 9.97
N LYS A 76 -11.81 0.60 9.90
CA LYS A 76 -11.39 -0.33 10.94
C LYS A 76 -9.87 -0.31 11.06
N LEU A 77 -9.38 -0.27 12.29
CA LEU A 77 -7.96 -0.38 12.61
C LEU A 77 -7.70 -1.77 13.19
N PHE A 78 -6.75 -2.47 12.59
CA PHE A 78 -6.31 -3.80 13.00
C PHE A 78 -4.85 -3.76 13.44
N GLU A 79 -4.49 -4.58 14.41
CA GLU A 79 -3.10 -4.95 14.67
C GLU A 79 -2.83 -6.33 14.06
N LEU A 80 -1.78 -6.42 13.24
CA LEU A 80 -1.22 -7.68 12.77
C LEU A 80 0.03 -7.99 13.59
N SER A 81 0.10 -9.17 14.20
CA SER A 81 1.18 -9.57 15.09
C SER A 81 1.83 -10.89 14.68
N GLU A 82 3.01 -11.14 15.25
CA GLU A 82 3.83 -12.33 14.99
C GLU A 82 4.15 -12.55 13.50
N ILE A 83 4.40 -11.45 12.77
CA ILE A 83 4.61 -11.49 11.33
C ILE A 83 5.98 -12.10 11.02
N GLY A 84 5.97 -13.28 10.42
CA GLY A 84 7.17 -14.11 10.22
C GLY A 84 7.83 -13.99 8.86
N GLU A 85 7.10 -13.57 7.83
CA GLU A 85 7.58 -13.52 6.43
C GLU A 85 6.86 -12.43 5.62
N ASP A 86 7.36 -12.13 4.42
CA ASP A 86 6.74 -11.19 3.50
C ASP A 86 5.29 -11.59 3.19
N SER A 87 4.40 -10.62 3.12
CA SER A 87 2.98 -10.89 2.89
C SER A 87 2.23 -9.71 2.28
N SER A 88 1.02 -9.97 1.79
CA SER A 88 0.17 -8.96 1.17
C SER A 88 -1.24 -8.99 1.76
N PRO A 89 -1.44 -8.45 2.99
CA PRO A 89 -2.78 -8.39 3.58
C PRO A 89 -3.69 -7.51 2.73
N LEU A 90 -4.99 -7.83 2.74
CA LEU A 90 -5.98 -7.23 1.85
C LEU A 90 -7.17 -6.71 2.65
N CYS A 91 -7.41 -5.40 2.60
CA CYS A 91 -8.68 -4.84 3.02
C CYS A 91 -9.73 -5.19 1.97
N PHE A 92 -10.89 -5.69 2.39
CA PHE A 92 -12.04 -5.89 1.52
C PHE A 92 -13.21 -5.06 2.01
N GLU A 93 -14.07 -4.67 1.09
CA GLU A 93 -15.40 -4.16 1.39
C GLU A 93 -16.45 -4.85 0.54
N ASN A 94 -17.66 -4.95 1.09
CA ASN A 94 -18.88 -5.09 0.32
C ASN A 94 -19.72 -3.83 0.59
N CYS A 95 -19.99 -3.04 -0.45
CA CYS A 95 -20.86 -1.87 -0.43
C CYS A 95 -22.12 -2.20 -1.24
N GLY A 96 -23.19 -2.61 -0.53
CA GLY A 96 -24.35 -3.21 -1.19
C GLY A 96 -23.97 -4.46 -1.99
N THR A 97 -24.14 -4.41 -3.32
CA THR A 97 -23.78 -5.52 -4.23
C THR A 97 -22.38 -5.41 -4.84
N VAL A 98 -21.66 -4.33 -4.54
CA VAL A 98 -20.33 -4.09 -5.10
C VAL A 98 -19.28 -4.53 -4.09
N GLN A 99 -18.38 -5.42 -4.53
CA GLN A 99 -17.20 -5.79 -3.75
C GLN A 99 -15.97 -5.07 -4.31
N SER A 100 -15.08 -4.65 -3.43
CA SER A 100 -13.81 -4.01 -3.78
C SER A 100 -12.74 -4.34 -2.74
N SER A 101 -11.47 -4.20 -3.12
CA SER A 101 -10.35 -4.55 -2.26
C SER A 101 -9.12 -3.67 -2.49
N ALA A 102 -8.29 -3.57 -1.46
CA ALA A 102 -7.00 -2.88 -1.49
C ALA A 102 -5.96 -3.67 -0.69
N SER A 103 -4.80 -3.91 -1.29
CA SER A 103 -3.70 -4.67 -0.65
C SER A 103 -2.57 -3.76 -0.19
N ALA A 104 -1.89 -4.18 0.87
CA ALA A 104 -0.61 -3.63 1.30
C ALA A 104 0.51 -4.63 1.02
N THR A 105 1.75 -4.17 1.07
CA THR A 105 2.95 -5.00 1.02
C THR A 105 3.65 -4.92 2.38
N ILE A 106 3.83 -6.06 3.02
CA ILE A 106 4.64 -6.18 4.22
C ILE A 106 5.93 -6.90 3.83
N THR A 107 7.07 -6.26 4.07
CA THR A 107 8.39 -6.84 3.89
C THR A 107 9.05 -7.05 5.26
N VAL A 108 9.47 -8.27 5.49
CA VAL A 108 10.10 -8.72 6.72
C VAL A 108 11.60 -8.83 6.52
N TYR A 109 12.36 -8.21 7.41
CA TYR A 109 13.81 -8.38 7.43
C TYR A 109 14.24 -9.21 8.64
N CYS A 110 15.23 -10.08 8.43
CA CYS A 110 15.90 -10.76 9.52
C CYS A 110 17.12 -9.95 9.93
N GLU A 111 17.17 -9.54 11.20
CA GLU A 111 18.46 -9.14 11.77
C GLU A 111 19.30 -10.40 11.99
N TRP A 112 20.46 -10.46 11.32
CA TRP A 112 21.44 -11.49 11.60
C TRP A 112 22.02 -11.25 13.01
N GLN A 113 21.42 -11.89 14.01
CA GLN A 113 22.05 -12.03 15.32
C GLN A 113 23.17 -13.07 15.19
N GLY A 114 24.36 -12.59 14.79
CA GLY A 114 25.56 -13.41 14.70
C GLY A 114 26.00 -13.92 16.06
N GLN A 115 25.45 -15.05 16.51
CA GLN A 115 25.99 -15.86 17.57
C GLN A 115 25.94 -17.34 17.17
N GLY A 116 27.10 -17.88 16.81
CA GLY A 116 27.24 -19.29 16.46
C GLY A 116 28.54 -19.72 15.80
N LEU A 117 29.43 -18.80 15.39
CA LEU A 117 30.81 -19.17 15.07
C LEU A 117 31.63 -19.07 16.35
N GLY A 118 31.81 -20.21 17.03
CA GLY A 118 32.82 -20.34 18.06
C GLY A 118 34.13 -19.76 17.54
N ALA A 119 34.73 -18.86 18.31
CA ALA A 119 36.05 -18.31 18.06
C ALA A 119 37.10 -19.44 18.21
N GLY A 120 37.16 -20.31 17.20
CA GLY A 120 38.25 -21.23 16.96
C GLY A 120 39.47 -20.40 16.63
N ARG A 121 40.38 -20.35 17.61
CA ARG A 121 41.67 -19.68 17.61
C ARG A 121 42.52 -20.14 16.42
N LEU A 122 42.38 -19.50 15.25
CA LEU A 122 43.37 -19.60 14.18
C LEU A 122 44.57 -18.76 14.56
N ALA A 123 45.48 -19.35 15.34
CA ALA A 123 46.83 -18.84 15.51
C ALA A 123 47.59 -19.03 14.19
N GLY A 124 47.36 -18.12 13.23
CA GLY A 124 48.23 -17.94 12.09
C GLY A 124 49.43 -17.10 12.51
N HIS A 125 50.64 -17.67 12.38
CA HIS A 125 51.89 -16.91 12.52
C HIS A 125 51.88 -15.71 11.55
N MET A 126 51.80 -14.50 12.11
CA MET A 126 52.02 -13.26 11.37
C MET A 126 53.53 -13.05 11.24
N THR A 127 54.14 -13.53 10.16
CA THR A 127 55.51 -13.16 9.81
C THR A 127 55.50 -11.69 9.35
N ALA A 128 56.12 -10.81 10.13
CA ALA A 128 56.21 -9.39 9.81
C ALA A 128 56.96 -9.17 8.49
N LEU A 129 56.28 -8.61 7.49
CA LEU A 129 56.92 -8.05 6.30
C LEU A 129 57.64 -6.75 6.70
N LYS A 130 58.97 -6.80 6.70
CA LYS A 130 59.83 -5.65 6.93
C LYS A 130 59.71 -4.69 5.73
N SER A 131 59.25 -3.47 5.97
CA SER A 131 59.17 -2.43 4.95
C SER A 131 60.56 -2.06 4.42
N PRO A 132 60.78 -1.93 3.10
CA PRO A 132 62.05 -1.45 2.56
C PRO A 132 62.18 0.07 2.77
N THR A 133 63.31 0.47 3.34
CA THR A 133 63.74 1.87 3.43
C THR A 133 64.22 2.33 2.06
N VAL A 134 63.62 3.39 1.53
CA VAL A 134 64.11 4.08 0.33
C VAL A 134 65.24 5.02 0.74
N THR A 135 66.41 4.88 0.09
CA THR A 135 67.57 5.77 0.23
C THR A 135 67.60 6.71 -0.96
#